data_AF-A0A2K2VJJ0-F1
#
_entry.id   AF-A0A2K2VJJ0-F1
#
_cell.length_a   1.000
_cell.length_b   1.000
_cell.length_c   1.000
_cell.angle_alpha   90.00
_cell.angle_beta   90.00
_cell.angle_gamma   90.00
#
_symmetry.space_group_name_H-M   'P 1'
#
loop_
_entity.id
_entity.type
_entity.pdbx_description
1 polymer ?
#
loop_
_entity_poly.entity_id
_entity_poly.type
_entity_poly.pdbx_seq_one_letter_code
_entity_poly.pdbx_strand_id
1 'polypeptide(L)'
;MNILKGNIVSIKQSDSLMLVFMDVKGQLLNSMLLENGDENRLEVGMDVHLIFKETEVTLATTDSIVSERNSFISKITHIENGKLLANITLDFLGYDINALITKGALHGLKCKIGDEFRWVVKASEITLQIL
;
A
#
# COMPACT_ATOMS: atom_id res chain seq x y z
N MET A 1 -0.32 1.68 11.32
CA MET A 1 -0.85 0.81 10.26
C MET A 1 -1.50 1.67 9.20
N ASN A 2 -1.34 1.32 7.93
CA ASN A 2 -2.08 1.94 6.83
C ASN A 2 -3.39 1.16 6.61
N ILE A 3 -4.50 1.89 6.47
CA ILE A 3 -5.83 1.31 6.25
C ILE A 3 -6.51 2.08 5.13
N LEU A 4 -6.86 1.37 4.05
CA LEU A 4 -7.64 1.90 2.95
C LEU A 4 -8.98 1.17 2.89
N LYS A 5 -10.06 1.86 2.53
CA LYS A 5 -11.33 1.22 2.20
C LYS A 5 -11.39 1.02 0.69
N GLY A 6 -11.72 -0.20 0.26
CA GLY A 6 -11.92 -0.51 -1.14
C GLY A 6 -13.07 -1.49 -1.37
N ASN A 7 -13.46 -1.65 -2.63
CA ASN A 7 -14.45 -2.62 -3.08
C ASN A 7 -13.78 -3.67 -3.97
N ILE A 8 -14.07 -4.96 -3.77
CA ILE A 8 -13.51 -6.04 -4.60
C ILE A 8 -14.13 -6.00 -5.99
N VAL A 9 -13.32 -5.78 -7.02
CA VAL A 9 -13.79 -5.67 -8.41
C VAL A 9 -13.46 -6.89 -9.27
N SER A 10 -12.45 -7.68 -8.89
CA SER A 10 -12.09 -8.91 -9.59
C SER A 10 -11.29 -9.83 -8.68
N ILE A 11 -11.44 -11.13 -8.89
CA ILE A 11 -10.62 -12.16 -8.23
C ILE A 11 -10.05 -13.07 -9.32
N LYS A 12 -8.74 -13.30 -9.28
CA LYS A 12 -8.07 -14.31 -10.12
C LYS A 12 -7.54 -15.40 -9.22
N GLN A 13 -7.85 -16.65 -9.53
CA GLN A 13 -7.45 -17.80 -8.73
C GLN A 13 -6.68 -18.80 -9.60
N SER A 14 -5.59 -19.34 -9.04
CA SER A 14 -4.81 -20.43 -9.62
C SER A 14 -4.31 -21.30 -8.47
N ASP A 15 -4.67 -22.58 -8.49
CA ASP A 15 -4.37 -23.52 -7.39
C ASP A 15 -4.79 -22.93 -6.03
N SER A 16 -3.87 -22.88 -5.06
CA SER A 16 -4.07 -22.30 -3.73
C SER A 16 -3.80 -20.81 -3.65
N LEU A 17 -3.57 -20.12 -4.77
CA LEU A 17 -3.26 -18.69 -4.80
C LEU A 17 -4.43 -17.89 -5.34
N MET A 18 -4.76 -16.82 -4.64
CA MET A 18 -5.75 -15.84 -5.03
C MET A 18 -5.11 -14.47 -5.15
N LEU A 19 -5.33 -13.81 -6.30
CA LEU A 19 -5.03 -12.41 -6.51
C LEU A 19 -6.33 -11.64 -6.58
N VAL A 20 -6.60 -10.88 -5.53
CA VAL A 20 -7.80 -10.06 -5.36
C VAL A 20 -7.48 -8.66 -5.84
N PHE A 21 -8.38 -8.04 -6.60
CA PHE A 21 -8.28 -6.67 -7.08
C PHE A 21 -9.37 -5.81 -6.45
N MET A 22 -8.99 -4.63 -5.97
CA MET A 22 -9.89 -3.70 -5.28
C MET A 22 -9.81 -2.31 -5.90
N ASP A 23 -10.97 -1.68 -6.04
CA ASP A 23 -11.04 -0.24 -6.33
C ASP A 23 -10.97 0.55 -5.01
N VAL A 24 -10.03 1.49 -4.94
CA VAL A 24 -9.90 2.48 -3.87
C VAL A 24 -9.98 3.86 -4.51
N LYS A 25 -11.15 4.48 -4.47
CA LYS A 25 -11.42 5.81 -5.05
C LYS A 25 -10.96 5.92 -6.51
N GLY A 26 -11.22 4.89 -7.33
CA GLY A 26 -10.84 4.85 -8.74
C GLY A 26 -9.40 4.37 -9.02
N GLN A 27 -8.63 4.00 -7.99
CA GLN A 27 -7.31 3.38 -8.15
C GLN A 27 -7.40 1.88 -7.91
N LEU A 28 -6.80 1.10 -8.82
CA LEU A 28 -6.80 -0.35 -8.73
C LEU A 28 -5.61 -0.83 -7.88
N LEU A 29 -5.90 -1.45 -6.74
CA LEU A 29 -4.94 -2.16 -5.91
C LEU A 29 -5.16 -3.67 -6.03
N ASN A 30 -4.16 -4.46 -5.64
CA ASN A 30 -4.29 -5.91 -5.50
C ASN A 30 -3.63 -6.45 -4.24
N SER A 31 -4.17 -7.56 -3.74
CA SER A 31 -3.65 -8.34 -2.63
C SER A 31 -3.51 -9.79 -3.08
N MET A 32 -2.42 -10.43 -2.67
CA MET A 32 -2.15 -11.83 -2.94
C MET A 32 -2.32 -12.63 -1.66
N LEU A 33 -3.21 -13.63 -1.70
CA LEU A 33 -3.61 -14.43 -0.57
C LEU A 33 -3.44 -15.91 -0.90
N LEU A 34 -3.14 -16.71 0.13
CA LEU A 34 -3.29 -18.16 0.05
C LEU A 34 -4.74 -18.53 0.39
N GLU A 35 -5.32 -19.42 -0.39
CA GLU A 35 -6.62 -20.00 -0.09
C GLU A 35 -6.50 -20.88 1.15
N ASN A 36 -7.10 -20.43 2.25
CA ASN A 36 -7.29 -21.22 3.45
C ASN A 36 -8.79 -21.54 3.54
N GLY A 37 -9.14 -22.82 3.67
CA GLY A 37 -10.52 -23.29 3.60
C GLY A 37 -11.49 -22.61 4.57
N ASP A 38 -12.76 -22.56 4.13
CA ASP A 38 -14.02 -22.24 4.82
C ASP A 38 -14.19 -20.96 5.67
N GLU A 39 -13.15 -20.20 5.99
CA GLU A 39 -13.33 -18.93 6.71
C GLU A 39 -13.34 -17.73 5.75
N ASN A 40 -14.50 -17.06 5.67
CA ASN A 40 -14.74 -15.77 5.00
C ASN A 40 -14.37 -15.72 3.50
N ARG A 41 -15.21 -16.34 2.67
CA ARG A 41 -15.08 -16.28 1.20
C ARG A 41 -15.15 -14.82 0.73
N LEU A 42 -14.11 -14.39 0.04
CA LEU A 42 -14.06 -13.10 -0.65
C LEU A 42 -14.84 -13.20 -1.96
N GLU A 43 -15.72 -12.25 -2.20
CA GLU A 43 -16.56 -12.18 -3.40
C GLU A 43 -16.46 -10.79 -4.05
N VAL A 44 -16.65 -10.74 -5.37
CA VAL A 44 -16.74 -9.47 -6.10
C VAL A 44 -17.94 -8.67 -5.60
N GLY A 45 -17.74 -7.38 -5.37
CA GLY A 45 -18.72 -6.46 -4.82
C GLY A 45 -18.63 -6.25 -3.31
N MET A 46 -17.80 -7.02 -2.59
CA MET A 46 -17.61 -6.84 -1.15
C MET A 46 -16.76 -5.60 -0.85
N ASP A 47 -17.18 -4.87 0.19
CA ASP A 47 -16.39 -3.80 0.80
C ASP A 47 -15.38 -4.41 1.77
N VAL A 48 -14.12 -3.97 1.67
CA VAL A 48 -13.02 -4.45 2.50
C VAL A 48 -12.12 -3.31 2.97
N HIS A 49 -11.47 -3.52 4.11
CA HIS A 49 -10.26 -2.80 4.46
C HIS A 49 -9.04 -3.50 3.86
N LEU A 50 -8.19 -2.73 3.20
CA LEU A 50 -6.83 -3.10 2.81
C LEU A 50 -5.89 -2.59 3.91
N ILE A 51 -5.17 -3.50 4.56
CA ILE A 51 -4.37 -3.21 5.74
C ILE A 51 -2.93 -3.64 5.48
N PHE A 52 -1.98 -2.73 5.69
CA PHE A 52 -0.55 -3.02 5.55
C PHE A 52 0.27 -2.18 6.53
N LYS A 53 1.43 -2.69 6.94
CA LYS A 53 2.30 -2.01 7.91
C LYS A 53 3.10 -0.91 7.22
N GLU A 54 3.47 0.11 7.98
CA GLU A 54 4.34 1.19 7.52
C GLU A 54 5.73 0.70 7.11
N THR A 55 6.18 -0.43 7.68
CA THR A 55 7.46 -1.08 7.35
C THR A 55 7.45 -1.76 5.99
N GLU A 56 6.27 -2.07 5.44
CA GLU A 56 6.13 -2.71 4.12
C GLU A 56 5.94 -1.69 2.99
N VAL A 57 5.91 -0.39 3.34
CA VAL A 57 5.83 0.70 2.36
C VAL A 57 7.23 1.14 1.98
N THR A 58 7.58 0.90 0.72
CA THR A 58 8.84 1.37 0.12
C THR A 58 8.61 2.73 -0.54
N LEU A 59 9.55 3.65 -0.36
CA LEU A 59 9.60 4.90 -1.11
C LEU A 59 10.61 4.83 -2.25
N ALA A 60 10.22 5.35 -3.40
CA ALA A 60 11.05 5.48 -4.59
C ALA A 60 10.81 6.86 -5.22
N THR A 61 11.77 7.32 -6.03
CA THR A 61 11.58 8.52 -6.83
C THR A 61 10.46 8.31 -7.86
N THR A 62 9.86 9.40 -8.35
CA THR A 62 8.72 9.34 -9.26
C THR A 62 9.03 8.65 -10.59
N ASP A 63 10.28 8.76 -11.05
CA ASP A 63 10.84 8.16 -12.27
C ASP A 63 11.25 6.68 -12.13
N SER A 64 11.27 6.15 -10.90
CA SER A 64 11.60 4.74 -10.67
C SER A 64 10.54 3.82 -11.29
N ILE A 65 10.98 2.84 -12.08
CA ILE A 65 10.16 1.76 -12.64
C ILE A 65 10.23 0.57 -11.70
N VAL A 66 9.06 0.04 -11.31
CA VAL A 66 8.93 -1.10 -10.39
C VAL A 66 8.00 -2.18 -10.97
N SER A 67 8.17 -3.43 -10.54
CA SER A 67 7.31 -4.54 -10.97
C SER A 67 6.00 -4.59 -10.18
N GLU A 68 6.00 -4.06 -8.95
CA GLU A 68 4.85 -3.94 -8.08
C GLU A 68 3.77 -3.06 -8.70
N ARG A 69 2.52 -3.54 -8.66
CA ARG A 69 1.36 -2.83 -9.21
C ARG A 69 0.68 -1.90 -8.22
N ASN A 70 0.83 -2.15 -6.92
CA ASN A 70 0.42 -1.20 -5.90
C ASN A 70 1.53 -0.16 -5.76
N SER A 71 1.60 0.74 -6.74
CA SER A 71 2.64 1.75 -6.85
C SER A 71 2.03 3.07 -7.31
N PHE A 72 2.06 4.07 -6.46
CA PHE A 72 1.35 5.34 -6.68
C PHE A 72 2.24 6.52 -6.33
N ILE A 73 2.06 7.63 -7.05
CA ILE A 73 2.75 8.88 -6.76
C ILE A 73 1.84 9.71 -5.85
N SER A 74 2.40 10.14 -4.73
CA SER A 74 1.71 10.94 -3.72
C SER A 74 2.62 12.03 -3.18
N LYS A 75 2.01 13.11 -2.71
CA LYS A 75 2.72 14.23 -2.09
C LYS A 75 3.02 13.92 -0.62
N ILE A 76 4.23 14.22 -0.18
CA ILE A 76 4.61 14.15 1.24
C ILE A 76 3.94 15.30 1.99
N THR A 77 3.16 14.97 3.02
CA THR A 77 2.46 15.92 3.88
C THR A 77 3.15 16.09 5.23
N HIS A 78 3.83 15.05 5.72
CA HIS A 78 4.54 15.10 7.00
C HIS A 78 5.81 14.24 6.99
N ILE A 79 6.80 14.67 7.77
CA ILE A 79 8.04 13.92 8.01
C ILE A 79 8.37 14.00 9.50
N GLU A 80 8.34 12.86 10.18
CA GLU A 80 8.88 12.71 11.53
C GLU A 80 10.31 12.16 11.44
N ASN A 81 11.31 13.03 11.62
CA ASN A 81 12.72 12.66 11.52
C ASN A 81 13.29 12.22 12.87
N GLY A 82 13.26 10.91 13.13
CA GLY A 82 13.81 10.31 14.34
C GLY A 82 15.34 10.16 14.33
N LYS A 83 15.84 9.42 15.32
CA LYS A 83 17.29 9.15 15.47
C LYS A 83 17.80 8.07 14.51
N LEU A 84 17.03 6.99 14.36
CA LEU A 84 17.40 5.83 13.53
C LEU A 84 16.45 5.65 12.33
N LEU A 85 15.16 5.89 12.58
CA LEU A 85 14.08 5.78 11.61
C LEU A 85 13.44 7.15 11.37
N ALA A 86 12.74 7.28 10.26
CA ALA A 86 11.87 8.39 9.95
C ALA A 86 10.52 7.86 9.48
N ASN A 87 9.44 8.48 9.93
CA ASN A 87 8.10 8.21 9.42
C ASN A 87 7.72 9.28 8.39
N ILE A 88 7.33 8.85 7.20
CA ILE A 88 6.94 9.72 6.10
C ILE A 88 5.45 9.52 5.85
N THR A 89 4.68 10.59 5.94
CA THR A 89 3.25 10.57 5.62
C THR A 89 3.04 11.15 4.23
N LEU A 90 2.34 10.43 3.38
CA LEU A 90 1.96 10.81 2.03
C LEU A 90 0.44 10.89 1.91
N ASP A 91 -0.06 11.89 1.18
CA ASP A 91 -1.48 11.99 0.84
C ASP A 91 -1.79 11.14 -0.40
N PHE A 92 -2.53 10.06 -0.19
CA PHE A 92 -3.10 9.23 -1.24
C PHE A 92 -4.62 9.41 -1.26
N LEU A 93 -5.11 10.35 -2.07
CA LEU A 93 -6.54 10.58 -2.28
C LEU A 93 -7.29 10.87 -0.96
N GLY A 94 -6.67 11.61 -0.05
CA GLY A 94 -7.18 11.91 1.29
C GLY A 94 -6.99 10.81 2.32
N TYR A 95 -6.26 9.74 1.99
CA TYR A 95 -5.75 8.76 2.95
C TYR A 95 -4.30 9.09 3.30
N ASP A 96 -3.97 8.99 4.59
CA ASP A 96 -2.58 9.04 5.04
C ASP A 96 -1.91 7.69 4.82
N ILE A 97 -0.92 7.66 3.93
CA ILE A 97 0.00 6.54 3.78
C ILE A 97 1.27 6.85 4.57
N ASN A 98 1.54 6.07 5.59
CA ASN A 98 2.73 6.15 6.42
C ASN A 98 3.76 5.12 5.97
N ALA A 99 4.99 5.58 5.77
CA ALA A 99 6.15 4.76 5.43
C ALA A 99 7.23 4.94 6.50
N LEU A 100 7.62 3.85 7.16
CA LEU A 100 8.67 3.84 8.17
C LEU A 100 9.99 3.44 7.52
N ILE A 101 10.85 4.41 7.22
CA ILE A 101 12.12 4.20 6.54
C ILE A 101 13.30 4.48 7.47
N THR A 102 14.50 4.05 7.08
CA THR A 102 15.72 4.43 7.83
C THR A 102 16.02 5.92 7.63
N LYS A 103 16.65 6.54 8.63
CA LYS A 103 17.14 7.93 8.50
C LYS A 103 18.13 8.07 7.33
N GLY A 104 18.94 7.04 7.08
CA GLY A 104 19.84 6.98 5.93
C GLY A 104 19.09 7.05 4.61
N ALA A 105 17.97 6.32 4.47
CA ALA A 105 17.12 6.38 3.28
C ALA A 105 16.50 7.77 3.10
N LEU A 106 15.96 8.38 4.17
CA LEU A 106 15.43 9.75 4.12
C LEU A 106 16.48 10.74 3.58
N HIS A 107 17.71 10.67 4.12
CA HIS A 107 18.81 11.53 3.69
C HIS A 107 19.25 11.25 2.24
N GLY A 108 19.31 9.98 1.84
CA GLY A 108 19.68 9.57 0.48
C GLY A 108 18.67 10.03 -0.57
N LEU A 109 17.38 9.93 -0.26
CA LEU A 109 16.29 10.39 -1.12
C LEU A 109 16.11 11.91 -1.11
N LYS A 110 16.65 12.59 -0.09
CA LYS A 110 16.55 14.05 0.11
C LYS A 110 15.10 14.56 0.18
N CYS A 111 14.18 13.74 0.69
CA CYS A 111 12.76 14.06 0.75
C CYS A 111 12.48 15.33 1.57
N LYS A 112 11.53 16.14 1.10
CA LYS A 112 10.98 17.27 1.83
C LYS A 112 9.46 17.23 1.83
N ILE A 113 8.85 17.87 2.82
CA ILE A 113 7.41 18.11 2.80
C ILE A 113 7.08 18.90 1.53
N GLY A 114 6.08 18.43 0.79
CA GLY A 114 5.66 19.00 -0.47
C GLY A 114 6.19 18.27 -1.71
N ASP A 115 7.25 17.47 -1.58
CA ASP A 115 7.76 16.67 -2.68
C ASP A 115 6.81 15.52 -3.03
N GLU A 116 6.83 15.10 -4.30
CA GLU A 116 6.12 13.91 -4.75
C GLU A 116 7.06 12.71 -4.76
N PHE A 117 6.58 11.61 -4.19
CA PHE A 117 7.31 10.34 -4.18
C PHE A 117 6.38 9.21 -4.59
N ARG A 118 6.98 8.18 -5.18
CA ARG A 118 6.32 6.91 -5.43
C ARG A 118 6.35 6.10 -4.15
N TRP A 119 5.20 5.71 -3.63
CA TRP A 119 5.10 4.70 -2.59
C TRP A 119 4.68 3.37 -3.20
N VAL A 120 5.21 2.28 -2.65
CA VAL A 120 5.06 0.92 -3.17
C VAL A 120 4.81 -0.03 -2.01
N VAL A 121 3.86 -0.93 -2.18
CA VAL A 121 3.63 -2.05 -1.25
C VAL A 121 3.43 -3.34 -2.04
N LYS A 122 4.01 -4.44 -1.58
CA LYS A 122 3.83 -5.73 -2.28
C LYS A 122 2.43 -6.28 -2.03
N ALA A 123 1.87 -6.94 -3.03
CA ALA A 123 0.54 -7.57 -2.92
C ALA A 123 0.46 -8.58 -1.77
N SER A 124 1.57 -9.28 -1.47
CA SER A 124 1.67 -10.23 -0.35
C SER A 124 1.61 -9.59 1.04
N GLU A 125 1.85 -8.28 1.14
CA GLU A 125 1.90 -7.55 2.42
C GLU A 125 0.59 -6.80 2.72
N ILE A 126 -0.41 -6.91 1.82
CA ILE A 126 -1.73 -6.34 2.02
C ILE A 126 -2.67 -7.43 2.54
N THR A 127 -3.11 -7.28 3.78
CA THR A 127 -4.17 -8.10 4.38
C THR A 127 -5.53 -7.49 4.06
N LEU A 128 -6.51 -8.33 3.74
CA LEU A 128 -7.90 -7.92 3.55
C LEU A 128 -8.73 -8.26 4.79
N GLN A 129 -9.58 -7.31 5.20
CA GLN A 129 -10.57 -7.51 6.25
C GLN A 129 -11.94 -7.10 5.73
N ILE A 130 -12.92 -7.99 5.80
CA ILE A 130 -14.31 -7.71 5.39
C ILE A 130 -14.94 -6.70 6.34
N LEU A 131 -15.77 -5.82 5.79
CA LEU A 131 -16.54 -4.78 6.48
C LEU A 131 -17.94 -5.24 6.90
#